data_AF-A0A7W6G5X3-F1
#
_entry.id   AF-A0A7W6G5X3-F1
#
_cell.length_a   1.000
_cell.length_b   1.000
_cell.length_c   1.000
_cell.angle_alpha   90.00
_cell.angle_beta   90.00
_cell.angle_gamma   90.00
#
_symmetry.space_group_name_H-M   'P 1'
#
loop_
_entity.id
_entity.type
_entity.pdbx_description
1 polymer ?
#
loop_
_entity_poly.entity_id
_entity_poly.type
_entity_poly.pdbx_seq_one_letter_code
_entity_poly.pdbx_strand_id
1 'polypeptide(L)'
;MGLDPVAMIGRFGARLLHVQLKNALERDTLDEYKLPFPDKFMLAGGGARKIARWYTELEDEDGIVDIAACHAALVAQAFAGWIVVESEQSPVPATSSMLNGWFVKNRLRQAELA
;
A
#
# COMPACT_ATOMS: atom_id res chain seq x y z
N MET A 1 -14.24 8.72 -1.81
CA MET A 1 -13.75 8.82 -0.40
C MET A 1 -12.91 7.58 -0.10
N GLY A 2 -11.67 7.73 0.37
CA GLY A 2 -10.77 6.60 0.68
C GLY A 2 -11.05 6.01 2.07
N LEU A 3 -10.61 4.76 2.29
CA LEU A 3 -10.56 4.15 3.62
C LEU A 3 -9.24 4.52 4.30
N ASP A 4 -9.28 4.75 5.62
CA ASP A 4 -8.09 4.93 6.44
C ASP A 4 -7.50 3.54 6.79
N PRO A 5 -6.34 3.17 6.22
CA PRO A 5 -5.75 1.85 6.47
C PRO A 5 -5.32 1.65 7.92
N VAL A 6 -4.88 2.70 8.63
CA VAL A 6 -4.45 2.61 10.03
C VAL A 6 -5.64 2.27 10.92
N ALA A 7 -6.76 2.97 10.73
CA ALA A 7 -8.00 2.68 11.44
C ALA A 7 -8.52 1.27 11.14
N MET A 8 -8.39 0.79 9.89
CA MET A 8 -8.76 -0.58 9.52
C MET A 8 -7.89 -1.63 10.19
N ILE A 9 -6.56 -1.41 10.26
CA ILE A 9 -5.64 -2.30 10.98
C ILE A 9 -6.01 -2.37 12.46
N GLY A 10 -6.26 -1.23 13.10
CA GLY A 10 -6.69 -1.21 14.50
C GLY A 10 -8.01 -1.96 14.73
N ARG A 11 -8.97 -1.82 13.82
CA ARG A 11 -10.28 -2.48 13.92
C ARG A 11 -10.24 -3.98 13.67
N PHE A 12 -9.41 -4.43 12.74
CA PHE A 12 -9.42 -5.81 12.24
C PHE A 12 -8.13 -6.59 12.54
N GLY A 13 -7.19 -6.03 13.30
CA GLY A 13 -5.85 -6.56 13.55
C GLY A 13 -5.81 -8.04 13.92
N ALA A 14 -6.66 -8.47 14.86
CA ALA A 14 -6.77 -9.86 15.29
C ALA A 14 -7.19 -10.86 14.18
N ARG A 15 -7.69 -10.37 13.04
CA ARG A 15 -8.10 -11.16 11.88
C ARG A 15 -7.18 -10.97 10.67
N LEU A 16 -6.17 -10.12 10.77
CA LEU A 16 -5.20 -9.92 9.70
C LEU A 16 -4.22 -11.09 9.68
N LEU A 17 -4.06 -11.71 8.52
CA LEU A 17 -3.08 -12.77 8.26
C LEU A 17 -2.06 -12.37 7.19
N HIS A 18 -2.43 -11.39 6.37
CA HIS A 18 -1.72 -11.01 5.17
C HIS A 18 -2.00 -9.54 4.86
N VAL A 19 -0.95 -8.78 4.54
CA VAL A 19 -1.02 -7.37 4.19
C VAL A 19 -0.30 -7.15 2.86
N GLN A 20 -1.03 -6.68 1.85
CA GLN A 20 -0.45 -6.08 0.65
C GLN A 20 -0.16 -4.62 0.94
N LEU A 21 1.09 -4.31 1.30
CA LEU A 21 1.51 -2.97 1.66
C LEU A 21 1.98 -2.25 0.40
N LYS A 22 1.22 -1.24 -0.01
CA LYS A 22 1.49 -0.43 -1.21
C LYS A 22 1.26 1.04 -0.88
N ASN A 23 2.09 1.90 -1.43
CA ASN A 23 1.81 3.33 -1.44
C ASN A 23 1.02 3.66 -2.70
N ALA A 24 0.17 4.68 -2.62
CA ALA A 24 -0.62 5.16 -3.75
C ALA A 24 -0.26 6.61 -4.06
N LEU A 25 -0.40 7.02 -5.31
CA LEU A 25 -0.22 8.43 -5.70
C LEU A 25 -1.55 9.20 -5.75
N GLU A 26 -2.65 8.48 -5.98
CA GLU A 26 -3.92 9.07 -6.34
C GLU A 26 -5.08 8.52 -5.53
N ARG A 27 -6.09 9.37 -5.30
CA ARG A 27 -7.37 8.97 -4.70
C ARG A 27 -8.39 8.75 -5.79
N ASP A 28 -9.27 7.76 -5.60
CA ASP A 28 -10.48 7.70 -6.39
C ASP A 28 -11.47 8.81 -5.98
N THR A 29 -11.67 9.78 -6.86
CA THR A 29 -12.56 10.93 -6.69
C THR A 29 -13.84 10.83 -7.51
N LEU A 30 -13.94 9.83 -8.39
CA LEU A 30 -15.08 9.62 -9.29
C LEU A 30 -15.90 8.38 -8.89
N ASP A 31 -15.55 7.74 -7.77
CA ASP A 31 -16.14 6.48 -7.30
C ASP A 31 -16.08 5.37 -8.37
N GLU A 32 -15.04 5.37 -9.19
CA GLU A 32 -14.79 4.38 -10.23
C GLU A 32 -14.61 2.97 -9.66
N TYR A 33 -14.23 2.84 -8.37
CA TYR A 33 -14.18 1.56 -7.66
C TYR A 33 -15.54 0.85 -7.58
N LYS A 34 -16.65 1.58 -7.78
CA LYS A 34 -18.02 1.03 -7.78
C LYS A 34 -18.46 0.54 -9.17
N LEU A 35 -17.69 0.84 -10.22
CA LEU A 35 -18.01 0.42 -11.58
C LEU A 35 -17.72 -1.07 -11.78
N PRO A 36 -18.33 -1.72 -12.79
CA PRO A 36 -17.97 -3.09 -13.15
C PRO A 36 -16.49 -3.23 -13.53
N PHE A 37 -15.83 -4.27 -13.03
CA PHE A 37 -14.41 -4.57 -13.30
C PHE A 37 -13.45 -3.39 -13.01
N PRO A 38 -13.51 -2.82 -11.79
CA PRO A 38 -12.76 -1.61 -11.46
C PRO A 38 -11.25 -1.86 -11.46
N ASP A 39 -10.82 -3.09 -11.20
CA ASP A 39 -9.44 -3.54 -11.33
C ASP A 39 -8.89 -3.33 -12.75
N LYS A 40 -9.64 -3.75 -13.79
CA LYS A 40 -9.21 -3.59 -15.17
C LYS A 40 -9.27 -2.14 -15.62
N PHE A 41 -10.35 -1.45 -15.29
CA PHE A 41 -10.57 -0.09 -15.77
C PHE A 41 -9.67 0.93 -15.06
N MET A 42 -9.56 0.85 -13.74
CA MET A 42 -8.74 1.76 -12.95
C MET A 42 -7.27 1.33 -12.96
N LEU A 43 -6.96 0.13 -12.43
CA LEU A 43 -5.56 -0.23 -12.16
C LEU A 43 -4.76 -0.46 -13.43
N ALA A 44 -5.35 -1.10 -14.45
CA ALA A 44 -4.67 -1.30 -15.73
C ALA A 44 -4.93 -0.17 -16.75
N GLY A 45 -6.13 0.41 -16.74
CA GLY A 45 -6.56 1.42 -17.72
C GLY A 45 -6.39 2.88 -17.29
N GLY A 46 -6.04 3.14 -16.02
CA GLY A 46 -5.92 4.48 -15.46
C GLY A 46 -7.25 5.19 -15.16
N GLY A 47 -8.38 4.55 -15.42
CA GLY A 47 -9.72 5.14 -15.27
C GLY A 47 -9.97 6.32 -16.22
N ALA A 48 -11.07 7.03 -16.01
CA ALA A 48 -11.47 8.20 -16.77
C ALA A 48 -10.41 9.33 -16.69
N ARG A 49 -9.66 9.38 -15.59
CA ARG A 49 -8.61 10.37 -15.35
C ARG A 49 -7.26 10.00 -15.98
N LYS A 50 -7.13 8.81 -16.58
CA LYS A 50 -5.90 8.31 -17.20
C LYS A 50 -4.70 8.35 -16.26
N ILE A 51 -4.92 7.95 -15.01
CA ILE A 51 -3.86 7.84 -14.00
C ILE A 51 -2.81 6.87 -14.52
N ALA A 52 -1.57 7.34 -14.69
CA ALA A 52 -0.50 6.55 -15.30
C ALA A 52 -0.06 5.38 -14.41
N ARG A 53 -0.05 5.60 -13.10
CA ARG A 53 0.36 4.63 -12.09
C ARG A 53 -0.38 4.93 -10.79
N TRP A 54 -1.12 3.95 -10.27
CA TRP A 54 -1.83 4.07 -9.00
C TRP A 54 -0.91 3.77 -7.82
N TYR A 55 -0.10 2.71 -7.93
CA TYR A 55 0.76 2.25 -6.86
C TYR A 55 2.22 2.53 -7.11
N THR A 56 2.91 3.06 -6.11
CA THR A 56 4.32 3.46 -6.19
C THR A 56 5.18 2.77 -5.12
N GLU A 57 6.48 3.07 -5.12
CA GLU A 57 7.42 2.66 -4.09
C GLU A 57 6.97 3.14 -2.70
N LEU A 58 7.30 2.37 -1.64
CA LEU A 58 6.78 2.65 -0.30
C LEU A 58 7.24 3.99 0.27
N GLU A 59 8.46 4.42 -0.06
CA GLU A 59 9.04 5.69 0.42
C GLU A 59 8.86 6.85 -0.55
N ASP A 60 8.01 6.71 -1.59
CA ASP A 60 7.72 7.80 -2.51
C ASP A 60 7.15 9.01 -1.75
N GLU A 61 7.78 10.18 -1.93
CA GLU A 61 7.46 11.42 -1.24
C GLU A 61 6.09 11.98 -1.64
N ASP A 62 5.63 11.68 -2.86
CA ASP A 62 4.30 12.07 -3.36
C ASP A 62 3.21 11.07 -2.95
N GLY A 63 3.59 10.00 -2.25
CA GLY A 63 2.68 8.96 -1.82
C GLY A 63 1.69 9.41 -0.74
N ILE A 64 0.43 9.02 -0.89
CA ILE A 64 -0.67 9.47 -0.03
C ILE A 64 -0.98 8.51 1.13
N VAL A 65 -0.31 7.36 1.19
CA VAL A 65 -0.50 6.37 2.26
C VAL A 65 0.61 6.54 3.29
N ASP A 66 0.25 6.72 4.56
CA ASP A 66 1.22 6.74 5.66
C ASP A 66 1.72 5.32 5.96
N ILE A 67 2.76 4.92 5.24
CA ILE A 67 3.34 3.57 5.34
C ILE A 67 3.93 3.31 6.73
N ALA A 68 4.55 4.32 7.34
CA ALA A 68 5.14 4.19 8.66
C ALA A 68 4.06 3.98 9.73
N ALA A 69 2.97 4.75 9.69
CA ALA A 69 1.85 4.57 10.62
C ALA A 69 1.13 3.23 10.40
N CYS A 70 0.98 2.78 9.15
CA CYS A 70 0.42 1.44 8.86
C CYS A 70 1.29 0.34 9.49
N HIS A 71 2.60 0.42 9.33
CA HIS A 71 3.52 -0.54 9.92
C HIS A 71 3.48 -0.52 11.45
N ALA A 72 3.54 0.68 12.06
CA ALA A 72 3.43 0.83 13.51
C ALA A 72 2.11 0.25 14.06
N ALA A 73 1.00 0.42 13.34
CA ALA A 73 -0.28 -0.17 13.71
C ALA A 73 -0.27 -1.71 13.66
N LEU A 74 0.41 -2.32 12.68
CA LEU A 74 0.58 -3.77 12.63
C LEU A 74 1.40 -4.29 13.81
N VAL A 75 2.49 -3.58 14.16
CA VAL A 75 3.34 -3.90 15.31
C VAL A 75 2.57 -3.84 16.62
N ALA A 76 1.78 -2.77 16.81
CA ALA A 76 0.94 -2.60 17.99
C ALA A 76 -0.10 -3.72 18.16
N GLN A 77 -0.48 -4.38 17.06
CA GLN A 77 -1.38 -5.53 17.05
C GLN A 77 -0.64 -6.89 17.19
N ALA A 78 0.68 -6.87 17.43
CA ALA A 78 1.54 -8.05 17.43
C ALA A 78 1.38 -8.90 16.15
N PHE A 79 1.22 -8.23 15.00
CA PHE A 79 1.00 -8.89 13.72
C PHE A 79 2.18 -9.80 13.37
N ALA A 80 1.91 -11.10 13.23
CA ALA A 80 2.89 -12.13 12.88
C ALA A 80 2.68 -12.72 11.48
N GLY A 81 1.85 -12.08 10.67
CA GLY A 81 1.53 -12.52 9.31
C GLY A 81 2.52 -12.03 8.26
N TRP A 82 2.12 -12.15 7.00
CA TRP A 82 2.95 -11.76 5.85
C TRP A 82 2.71 -10.31 5.44
N ILE A 83 3.79 -9.55 5.29
CA ILE A 83 3.77 -8.27 4.58
C ILE A 83 4.33 -8.53 3.18
N VAL A 84 3.51 -8.26 2.17
CA VAL A 84 3.84 -8.38 0.74
C VAL A 84 3.94 -6.99 0.14
N VAL A 85 4.97 -6.78 -0.66
CA VAL A 85 5.39 -5.46 -1.17
C VAL A 85 5.56 -5.46 -2.70
N GLU A 86 4.62 -6.11 -3.39
CA GLU A 86 4.60 -6.20 -4.85
C GLU A 86 4.45 -4.81 -5.50
N SER A 87 5.14 -4.63 -6.63
CA SER A 87 5.15 -3.38 -7.41
C SER A 87 4.86 -3.63 -8.90
N GLU A 88 3.75 -4.30 -9.20
CA GLU A 88 3.36 -4.73 -10.55
C GLU A 88 3.14 -3.58 -11.55
N GLN A 89 2.83 -2.37 -11.08
CA GLN A 89 2.67 -1.19 -11.93
C GLN A 89 3.99 -0.40 -12.15
N SER A 90 5.09 -0.85 -11.55
CA SER A 90 6.40 -0.26 -11.81
C SER A 90 6.89 -0.60 -13.23
N PRO A 91 7.62 0.29 -13.91
CA PRO A 91 8.36 -0.09 -15.12
C PRO A 91 9.48 -1.12 -14.85
N VAL A 92 9.90 -1.29 -13.59
CA VAL A 92 10.91 -2.25 -13.15
C VAL A 92 10.45 -3.06 -11.92
N PRO A 93 9.40 -3.91 -12.04
CA PRO A 93 8.72 -4.51 -10.89
C PRO A 93 9.61 -5.27 -9.90
N ALA A 94 10.60 -6.02 -10.42
CA ALA A 94 11.52 -6.78 -9.57
C ALA A 94 12.39 -5.87 -8.70
N THR A 95 12.95 -4.81 -9.29
CA THR A 95 13.78 -3.83 -8.58
C THR A 95 12.94 -3.07 -7.55
N SER A 96 11.75 -2.62 -7.93
CA SER A 96 10.84 -1.92 -7.01
C SER A 96 10.42 -2.80 -5.83
N SER A 97 10.08 -4.07 -6.09
CA SER A 97 9.71 -5.01 -5.02
C SER A 97 10.90 -5.28 -4.09
N MET A 98 12.12 -5.36 -4.63
CA MET A 98 13.35 -5.49 -3.84
C MET A 98 13.59 -4.25 -2.96
N LEU A 99 13.43 -3.04 -3.51
CA LEU A 99 13.58 -1.79 -2.77
C LEU A 99 12.56 -1.68 -1.63
N ASN A 100 11.28 -1.95 -1.91
CA ASN A 100 10.23 -1.96 -0.89
C ASN A 100 10.51 -2.99 0.21
N GLY A 101 10.96 -4.19 -0.18
CA GLY A 101 11.32 -5.24 0.78
C GLY A 101 12.52 -4.86 1.66
N TRP A 102 13.51 -4.18 1.08
CA TRP A 102 14.63 -3.63 1.83
C TRP A 102 14.17 -2.53 2.80
N PHE A 103 13.30 -1.62 2.35
CA PHE A 103 12.76 -0.53 3.17
C PHE A 103 12.02 -1.04 4.40
N VAL A 104 11.10 -2.01 4.25
CA VAL A 104 10.38 -2.62 5.38
C VAL A 104 11.35 -3.24 6.39
N LYS A 105 12.34 -4.00 5.90
CA LYS A 105 13.29 -4.72 6.77
C LYS A 105 14.30 -3.82 7.48
N ASN A 106 14.72 -2.72 6.86
CA ASN A 106 15.85 -1.94 7.34
C ASN A 106 15.47 -0.55 7.86
N ARG A 107 14.36 0.05 7.41
CA ARG A 107 13.92 1.35 7.89
C ARG A 107 12.78 1.20 8.89
N LEU A 108 11.69 0.55 8.49
CA LEU A 108 10.51 0.46 9.34
C LEU A 108 10.75 -0.41 10.59
N ARG A 109 11.38 -1.58 10.42
CA ARG A 109 11.73 -2.45 11.57
C ARG A 109 12.76 -1.83 12.52
N GLN A 110 13.71 -1.04 12.01
CA GLN A 110 14.68 -0.39 12.89
C GLN A 110 14.04 0.69 13.75
N ALA A 111 13.04 1.41 13.21
CA ALA A 111 12.28 2.40 13.97
C ALA A 111 11.46 1.82 15.13
N GLU A 112 11.20 0.50 15.14
CA GLU A 112 10.56 -0.19 16.27
C GLU A 112 11.51 -0.47 17.44
N LEU A 113 12.81 -0.56 17.15
CA LEU A 113 13.85 -0.96 18.10
C LEU A 113 14.58 0.24 18.72
N ALA A 114 14.34 1.45 18.21
CA ALA A 114 14.93 2.70 18.66
C ALA A 114 14.01 3.40 19.68
#